data_AF-C7YWP2-F1
#
_entry.id   AF-C7YWP2-F1
#
_cell.length_a   1.000
_cell.length_b   1.000
_cell.length_c   1.000
_cell.angle_alpha   90.00
_cell.angle_beta   90.00
_cell.angle_gamma   90.00
#
_symmetry.space_group_name_H-M   'P 1'
#
loop_
_entity.id
_entity.type
_entity.pdbx_description
1 polymer ?
#
loop_
_entity_poly.entity_id
_entity_poly.type
_entity_poly.pdbx_seq_one_letter_code
_entity_poly.pdbx_strand_id
1 'polypeptide(L)'
;ASKRGVRRDALMELYINASNFIVTETELKAEIERVFDADFFKKQGTAYGRFGSSENVWDIHGKPTSIANMLETTTGASTKIMDVYESEYDRSVKRQKRIAEEFTGGKME
;
A
#
# COMPACT_ATOMS: atom_id res chain seq x y z
N ALA A 1 9.98 -26.46 3.99
CA ALA A 1 10.30 -25.59 5.14
C ALA A 1 9.87 -26.26 6.45
N SER A 2 10.70 -26.19 7.50
CA SER A 2 10.29 -26.69 8.84
C SER A 2 9.23 -25.76 9.44
N LYS A 3 8.25 -26.31 10.17
CA LYS A 3 7.18 -25.52 10.84
C LYS A 3 7.72 -24.34 11.66
N ARG A 4 8.95 -24.46 12.19
CA ARG A 4 9.64 -23.41 12.95
C ARG A 4 10.14 -22.26 12.06
N GLY A 5 10.56 -22.54 10.83
CA GLY A 5 11.02 -21.53 9.86
C GLY A 5 9.88 -20.61 9.45
N VAL A 6 8.78 -21.19 8.97
CA VAL A 6 7.57 -20.44 8.57
C VAL A 6 7.05 -19.54 9.70
N ARG A 7 7.08 -20.03 10.95
CA ARG A 7 6.68 -19.22 12.11
C ARG A 7 7.61 -18.03 12.34
N ARG A 8 8.92 -18.22 12.17
CA ARG A 8 9.90 -17.15 12.34
C ARG A 8 9.73 -16.08 11.26
N ASP A 9 9.49 -16.50 10.02
CA ASP A 9 9.27 -15.59 8.89
C ASP A 9 8.01 -14.75 9.12
N ALA A 10 6.90 -15.39 9.56
CA ALA A 10 5.66 -14.70 9.90
C ALA A 10 5.83 -13.69 11.07
N LEU A 11 6.63 -14.03 12.09
CA LEU A 11 6.93 -13.11 13.19
C LEU A 11 7.80 -11.94 12.75
N MET A 12 8.74 -12.16 11.83
CA MET A 12 9.57 -11.09 11.27
C MET A 12 8.73 -10.14 10.41
N GLU A 13 7.79 -10.66 9.62
CA GLU A 13 6.82 -9.85 8.87
C GLU A 13 5.95 -9.01 9.82
N LEU A 14 5.47 -9.60 10.91
CA LEU A 14 4.74 -8.86 11.93
C LEU A 14 5.61 -7.76 12.57
N TYR A 15 6.88 -8.05 12.86
CA TYR A 15 7.81 -7.07 13.44
C TYR A 15 8.02 -5.86 12.55
N ILE A 16 8.21 -6.07 11.24
CA ILE A 16 8.34 -4.97 10.27
C ILE A 16 7.04 -4.16 10.22
N ASN A 17 5.90 -4.83 10.13
CA ASN A 17 4.59 -4.18 10.05
C ASN A 17 4.20 -3.47 11.35
N ALA A 18 4.71 -3.92 12.51
CA ALA A 18 4.43 -3.34 13.81
C ALA A 18 4.98 -1.91 13.96
N SER A 19 5.92 -1.49 13.10
CA SER A 19 6.35 -0.08 13.03
C SER A 19 5.23 0.89 12.67
N ASN A 20 4.20 0.41 11.96
CA ASN A 20 3.03 1.20 11.59
C ASN A 20 1.86 1.03 12.57
N PHE A 21 2.04 0.24 13.64
CA PHE A 21 0.95 0.02 14.60
C PHE A 21 0.91 1.16 15.60
N ILE A 22 -0.31 1.56 15.93
CA ILE A 22 -0.58 2.51 16.99
C ILE A 22 -0.74 1.71 18.29
N VAL A 23 0.20 1.89 19.22
CA VAL A 23 0.22 1.14 20.49
C VAL A 23 -0.06 2.04 21.68
N THR A 24 0.16 3.35 21.54
CA THR A 24 -0.05 4.35 22.59
C THR A 24 -1.17 5.34 22.24
N GLU A 25 -1.80 5.92 23.26
CA GLU A 25 -2.81 6.97 23.06
C GLU A 25 -2.23 8.24 22.42
N THR A 26 -0.94 8.52 22.66
CA THR A 26 -0.23 9.64 22.04
C THR A 26 -0.07 9.47 20.54
N GLU A 27 0.28 8.27 20.08
CA GLU A 27 0.35 7.94 18.65
C GLU A 27 -1.05 8.00 18.01
N LEU A 28 -2.07 7.49 18.72
CA LEU A 28 -3.45 7.54 18.22
C LEU A 28 -3.92 8.97 18.00
N LYS A 29 -3.68 9.85 18.99
CA LYS A 29 -4.06 11.26 18.89
C LYS A 29 -3.35 11.95 17.73
N ALA A 30 -2.04 11.73 17.58
CA ALA A 30 -1.27 12.30 16.48
C ALA A 30 -1.78 11.82 15.11
N GLU A 31 -2.11 10.53 14.99
CA GLU A 31 -2.64 9.96 13.75
C GLU A 31 -4.04 10.48 13.42
N ILE A 32 -4.89 10.68 14.44
CA ILE A 32 -6.21 11.30 14.27
C ILE A 32 -6.06 12.74 13.76
N GLU A 33 -5.22 13.54 14.40
CA GLU A 33 -4.97 14.93 13.98
C GLU A 33 -4.41 14.99 12.56
N ARG A 34 -3.60 14.01 12.16
CA ARG A 34 -3.04 13.90 10.81
C ARG A 34 -4.09 13.52 9.76
N VAL A 35 -4.90 12.49 10.01
CA VAL A 35 -5.83 11.90 9.02
C VAL A 35 -7.15 12.66 8.94
N PHE A 36 -7.63 13.20 10.07
CA PHE A 36 -8.90 13.94 10.15
C PHE A 36 -8.72 15.46 10.06
N ASP A 37 -7.57 15.93 9.54
CA ASP A 37 -7.38 17.32 9.15
C ASP A 37 -8.41 17.69 8.06
N ALA A 38 -9.06 18.84 8.20
CA ALA A 38 -10.06 19.33 7.25
C ALA A 38 -9.50 19.48 5.81
N ASP A 39 -8.19 19.69 5.68
CA ASP A 39 -7.51 19.81 4.39
C ASP A 39 -6.73 18.55 4.00
N PHE A 40 -6.88 17.43 4.73
CA PHE A 40 -6.17 16.18 4.46
C PHE A 40 -6.32 15.74 2.99
N PHE A 41 -7.56 15.61 2.52
CA PHE A 41 -7.84 15.16 1.16
C PHE A 41 -7.37 16.17 0.09
N LYS A 42 -7.47 17.48 0.37
CA LYS A 42 -6.99 18.53 -0.55
C LYS A 42 -5.46 18.52 -0.71
N LYS A 43 -4.75 18.40 0.42
CA LYS A 43 -3.28 18.28 0.44
C LYS A 43 -2.84 17.04 -0.33
N GLN A 44 -3.52 15.92 -0.08
CA GLN A 44 -3.21 14.65 -0.73
C GLN A 44 -3.54 14.70 -2.23
N GLY A 45 -4.69 15.24 -2.64
CA GLY A 45 -5.03 15.43 -4.04
C GLY A 45 -4.01 16.29 -4.80
N THR A 46 -3.51 17.35 -4.16
CA THR A 46 -2.45 18.20 -4.74
C THR A 46 -1.16 17.42 -4.97
N ALA A 47 -0.76 16.57 -4.01
CA ALA A 47 0.43 15.72 -4.13
C ALA A 47 0.31 14.69 -5.27
N TYR A 48 -0.90 14.21 -5.57
CA TYR A 48 -1.18 13.32 -6.70
C TYR A 48 -1.46 14.07 -8.02
N GLY A 49 -1.21 15.38 -8.09
CA GLY A 49 -1.44 16.18 -9.30
C GLY A 49 -2.92 16.35 -9.68
N ARG A 50 -3.83 16.12 -8.73
CA ARG A 50 -5.27 16.30 -8.91
C ARG A 50 -5.63 17.74 -8.55
N PHE A 51 -5.61 18.62 -9.56
CA PHE A 51 -5.99 20.01 -9.41
C PHE A 51 -7.53 20.15 -9.35
N GLY A 52 -8.08 20.16 -8.14
CA GLY A 52 -9.50 20.32 -7.84
C GLY A 52 -9.80 20.14 -6.34
N SER A 53 -11.00 20.49 -5.89
CA SER A 53 -11.46 20.22 -4.51
C SER A 53 -11.66 18.71 -4.33
N SER A 54 -10.58 18.01 -3.97
CA SER A 54 -10.66 16.62 -3.49
C SER A 54 -11.16 16.66 -2.05
N GLU A 55 -12.38 16.19 -1.86
CA GLU A 55 -13.07 16.23 -0.55
C GLU A 55 -13.21 14.83 0.05
N ASN A 56 -13.01 13.79 -0.76
CA ASN A 56 -13.16 12.41 -0.31
C ASN A 56 -12.09 11.46 -0.89
N VAL A 57 -12.07 10.24 -0.34
CA VAL A 57 -11.14 9.18 -0.73
C VAL A 57 -11.27 8.76 -2.20
N TRP A 58 -12.47 8.84 -2.78
CA TRP A 58 -12.74 8.46 -4.17
C TRP A 58 -12.20 9.49 -5.16
N ASP A 59 -12.19 10.77 -4.79
CA ASP A 59 -11.61 11.84 -5.62
C ASP A 59 -10.11 11.64 -5.82
N ILE A 60 -9.44 11.08 -4.80
CA ILE A 60 -7.99 10.83 -4.80
C ILE A 60 -7.66 9.46 -5.39
N HIS A 61 -8.26 8.40 -4.84
CA HIS A 61 -7.88 7.03 -5.13
C HIS A 61 -8.71 6.41 -6.27
N GLY A 62 -9.80 7.06 -6.69
CA GLY A 62 -10.78 6.48 -7.59
C GLY A 62 -11.65 5.43 -6.91
N LYS A 63 -12.59 4.85 -7.66
CA LYS A 63 -13.46 3.77 -7.16
C LYS A 63 -12.63 2.58 -6.62
N PRO A 64 -13.15 1.82 -5.63
CA PRO A 64 -12.48 0.62 -5.16
C PRO A 64 -12.20 -0.35 -6.31
N THR A 65 -11.19 -1.18 -6.14
CA THR A 65 -10.90 -2.26 -7.09
C THR A 65 -12.07 -3.25 -7.10
N SER A 66 -12.77 -3.33 -8.24
CA SER A 66 -13.80 -4.34 -8.48
C SER A 66 -13.19 -5.62 -9.06
N ILE A 67 -13.99 -6.69 -9.11
CA ILE A 67 -13.60 -7.97 -9.74
C ILE A 67 -13.24 -7.75 -11.22
N ALA A 68 -14.02 -6.95 -11.95
CA ALA A 68 -13.74 -6.61 -13.34
C ALA A 68 -12.37 -5.93 -13.47
N ASN A 69 -12.05 -4.98 -12.58
CA ASN A 69 -10.76 -4.31 -12.60
C ASN A 69 -9.60 -5.28 -12.29
N MET A 70 -9.80 -6.33 -11.49
CA MET A 70 -8.76 -7.36 -11.26
C MET A 70 -8.53 -8.24 -12.49
N LEU A 71 -9.59 -8.52 -13.24
CA LEU A 71 -9.48 -9.26 -14.50
C LEU A 71 -8.72 -8.45 -15.55
N GLU A 72 -9.06 -7.16 -15.70
CA GLU A 72 -8.38 -6.21 -16.60
C GLU A 72 -6.87 -6.07 -16.29
N THR A 73 -6.48 -6.08 -15.00
CA THR A 73 -5.06 -6.07 -14.63
C THR A 73 -4.31 -7.33 -15.05
N THR A 74 -5.00 -8.45 -15.21
CA THR A 74 -4.39 -9.73 -15.62
C THR A 74 -4.24 -9.80 -17.14
N THR A 75 -5.12 -9.12 -17.89
CA THR A 75 -5.13 -9.09 -19.36
C THR A 75 -4.32 -7.92 -19.96
N GLY A 76 -3.73 -7.06 -19.12
CA GLY A 76 -2.90 -5.93 -19.57
C GLY A 76 -3.68 -4.71 -20.06
N ALA A 77 -5.00 -4.68 -19.88
CA ALA A 77 -5.90 -3.62 -20.36
C ALA A 77 -6.44 -2.74 -19.23
N SER A 78 -5.72 -2.63 -18.11
CA SER A 78 -6.20 -1.93 -16.92
C SER A 78 -6.43 -0.44 -17.19
N THR A 79 -7.64 0.02 -16.89
CA THR A 79 -8.04 1.44 -16.97
C THR A 79 -7.90 2.17 -15.63
N LYS A 80 -7.25 1.55 -14.63
CA LYS A 80 -7.10 2.12 -13.28
C LYS A 80 -6.16 3.32 -13.28
N ILE A 81 -6.59 4.42 -12.67
CA ILE A 81 -5.77 5.63 -12.47
C ILE A 81 -4.54 5.33 -11.60
N MET A 82 -4.63 4.43 -10.63
CA MET A 82 -3.47 4.02 -9.81
C MET A 82 -2.47 3.15 -10.58
N ASP A 83 -2.92 2.38 -11.57
CA ASP A 83 -2.03 1.59 -12.43
C ASP A 83 -1.30 2.46 -13.45
N VAL A 84 -1.72 3.72 -13.66
CA VAL A 84 -0.94 4.71 -14.43
C VAL A 84 0.36 5.05 -13.71
N TYR A 85 0.37 5.00 -12.37
CA TYR A 85 1.55 5.31 -11.56
C TYR A 85 2.37 4.08 -11.16
N GLU A 86 1.80 2.88 -11.23
CA GLU A 86 2.52 1.63 -10.98
C GLU A 86 2.85 0.96 -12.31
N SER A 87 4.09 1.15 -12.77
CA SER A 87 4.54 0.56 -14.03
C SER A 87 4.61 -0.97 -13.91
N GLU A 88 4.49 -1.69 -15.02
CA GLU A 88 4.78 -3.14 -15.06
C GLU A 88 6.20 -3.44 -14.53
N TYR A 89 7.12 -2.49 -14.66
CA TYR A 89 8.45 -2.55 -14.06
C TYR A 89 8.38 -2.59 -12.52
N ASP A 90 7.61 -1.69 -11.88
CA ASP A 90 7.44 -1.68 -10.41
C ASP A 90 6.82 -2.98 -9.89
N ARG A 91 5.85 -3.54 -10.63
CA ARG A 91 5.25 -4.84 -10.32
C ARG A 91 6.29 -5.97 -10.39
N SER A 92 7.14 -5.94 -11.43
CA SER A 92 8.19 -6.94 -11.62
C SER A 92 9.25 -6.86 -10.51
N VAL A 93 9.66 -5.66 -10.11
CA VAL A 93 10.62 -5.42 -9.01
C VAL A 93 10.05 -5.93 -7.69
N LYS A 94 8.79 -5.62 -7.36
CA LYS A 94 8.13 -6.12 -6.15
C LYS A 94 8.05 -7.65 -6.12
N ARG A 95 7.77 -8.29 -7.26
CA ARG A 95 7.77 -9.76 -7.37
C ARG A 95 9.17 -10.34 -7.19
N GLN A 96 10.18 -9.78 -7.85
CA GLN A 96 11.58 -10.21 -7.71
C GLN A 96 12.06 -10.09 -6.27
N LYS A 97 11.76 -8.96 -5.61
CA LYS A 97 12.05 -8.74 -4.18
C LYS A 97 11.40 -9.83 -3.33
N ARG A 98 10.10 -10.10 -3.52
CA ARG A 98 9.38 -11.15 -2.77
C ARG A 98 9.98 -12.55 -2.97
N ILE A 99 10.32 -12.91 -4.21
CA ILE A 99 10.95 -14.21 -4.52
C ILE A 99 12.30 -14.33 -3.82
N ALA A 100 13.10 -13.27 -3.84
CA ALA A 100 14.40 -13.23 -3.18
C ALA A 100 14.26 -13.30 -1.65
N GLU A 101 13.29 -12.60 -1.05
CA GLU A 101 13.02 -12.69 0.40
C GLU A 101 12.61 -14.11 0.83
N GLU A 102 11.72 -14.75 0.06
CA GLU A 102 11.27 -16.12 0.35
C GLU A 102 12.40 -17.14 0.21
N PHE A 103 13.31 -16.93 -0.76
CA PHE A 103 14.44 -17.83 -0.99
C PHE A 103 15.60 -17.63 0.00
N THR A 104 15.87 -16.39 0.42
CA THR A 104 16.97 -16.04 1.31
C THR A 104 16.61 -16.14 2.79
N GLY A 105 15.31 -16.20 3.13
CA GLY A 105 14.83 -16.26 4.52
C GLY A 105 15.07 -14.97 5.31
N GLY A 106 15.40 -13.87 4.61
CA GLY A 106 15.65 -12.55 5.17
C GLY A 106 14.85 -11.48 4.42
N LYS A 107 14.36 -10.48 5.14
CA LYS A 107 13.68 -9.33 4.53
C LYS A 107 14.74 -8.38 3.99
N MET A 108 14.68 -8.06 2.70
CA MET A 108 15.55 -7.04 2.11
C MET A 108 14.85 -5.68 2.25
N GLU A 109 15.53 -4.68 2.79
CA GLU A 109 15.05 -3.29 2.80
C GLU A 109 15.04 -2.72 1.38
#